data_AF-A0AAV7XBC4-F1
#
_entry.id   AF-A0AAV7XBC4-F1
#
_cell.length_a   1.000
_cell.length_b   1.000
_cell.length_c   1.000
_cell.angle_alpha   90.00
_cell.angle_beta   90.00
_cell.angle_gamma   90.00
#
_symmetry.space_group_name_H-M   'P 1'
#
loop_
_entity.id
_entity.type
_entity.pdbx_description
1 polymer ?
#
loop_
_entity_poly.entity_id
_entity_poly.type
_entity_poly.pdbx_seq_one_letter_code
_entity_poly.pdbx_strand_id
1 'polypeptide(L)'
;MYRSKVGVVVAMVFLGVLCAREGRGQVPDPTVNCVHAGRNPPLNTTAGVCPKQYFLCWLNGTGQWTAAAYNCPGRTLFDTRSLKCRLNPTCP
;
A
#
# COMPACT_ATOMS: atom_id res chain seq x y z
N MET A 1 7.54 9.38 28.52
CA MET A 1 8.89 9.63 27.97
C MET A 1 9.73 8.38 28.21
N TYR A 2 9.88 7.48 27.24
CA TYR A 2 10.75 6.30 27.38
C TYR A 2 11.75 6.27 26.23
N ARG A 3 13.01 6.20 26.62
CA ARG A 3 14.21 6.52 25.86
C ARG A 3 14.97 5.21 25.59
N SER A 4 15.42 5.08 24.34
CA SER A 4 16.63 4.38 23.89
C SER A 4 17.03 3.05 24.54
N LYS A 5 16.73 1.97 23.82
CA LYS A 5 17.36 0.64 23.81
C LYS A 5 17.08 0.15 22.39
N VAL A 6 17.99 -0.23 21.49
CA VAL A 6 19.34 -0.78 21.61
C VAL A 6 19.91 -0.61 20.18
N GLY A 7 20.95 0.17 19.90
CA GLY A 7 22.32 -0.15 20.29
C GLY A 7 22.94 -1.36 19.54
N VAL A 8 22.15 -2.21 18.88
CA VAL A 8 22.64 -3.50 18.32
C VAL A 8 22.58 -3.57 16.79
N VAL A 9 21.72 -2.78 16.13
CA VAL A 9 21.55 -2.93 14.67
C VAL A 9 22.55 -2.11 13.85
N VAL A 10 23.35 -1.25 14.49
CA VAL A 10 24.27 -0.31 13.81
C VAL A 10 25.60 -0.98 13.38
N ALA A 11 25.87 -2.22 13.80
CA ALA A 11 27.14 -2.90 13.55
C ALA A 11 27.18 -3.83 12.32
N MET A 12 26.06 -4.03 11.60
CA MET A 12 26.04 -4.82 10.35
C MET A 12 25.85 -3.96 9.09
N VAL A 13 26.20 -2.69 9.19
CA VAL A 13 26.50 -1.86 8.02
C VAL A 13 27.85 -2.36 7.48
N PHE A 14 27.99 -2.63 6.17
CA PHE A 14 29.23 -2.52 5.36
C PHE A 14 29.54 -3.60 4.30
N LEU A 15 28.90 -4.78 4.23
CA LEU A 15 29.23 -5.76 3.14
C LEU A 15 28.03 -6.49 2.49
N GLY A 16 26.82 -5.93 2.57
CA GLY A 16 25.61 -6.53 1.98
C GLY A 16 24.81 -5.54 1.13
N VAL A 17 25.01 -5.60 -0.18
CA VAL A 17 24.40 -4.78 -1.21
C VAL A 17 22.87 -4.83 -1.20
N LEU A 18 22.25 -3.64 -1.09
CA LEU A 18 21.02 -3.16 -1.76
C LEU A 18 19.86 -4.16 -1.92
N CYS A 19 19.00 -4.31 -0.91
CA CYS A 19 17.59 -4.69 -1.14
C CYS A 19 16.65 -4.41 0.04
N ALA A 20 16.93 -3.41 0.90
CA ALA A 20 15.89 -2.89 1.78
C ALA A 20 15.01 -1.93 0.96
N ARG A 21 14.10 -2.47 0.15
CA ARG A 21 12.92 -1.70 -0.28
C ARG A 21 12.23 -1.28 1.01
N GLU A 22 12.13 0.01 1.30
CA GLU A 22 11.20 0.52 2.32
C GLU A 22 9.81 -0.05 2.05
N GLY A 23 9.49 -1.18 2.70
CA GLY A 23 8.13 -1.63 2.87
C GLY A 23 7.49 -0.58 3.76
N ARG A 24 6.67 0.29 3.15
CA ARG A 24 5.79 1.19 3.88
C ARG A 24 5.11 0.37 4.97
N GLY A 25 5.48 0.65 6.22
CA GLY A 25 5.05 -0.09 7.39
C GLY A 25 3.53 -0.24 7.37
N GLN A 26 3.11 -1.48 7.57
CA GLN A 26 1.73 -1.92 7.72
C GLN A 26 1.07 -1.16 8.87
N VAL A 27 0.34 -0.09 8.57
CA VAL A 27 -0.50 0.63 9.53
C VAL A 27 -1.93 0.59 8.99
N PRO A 28 -2.97 0.48 9.84
CA PRO A 28 -4.33 0.76 9.41
C PRO A 28 -4.39 2.18 8.83
N ASP A 29 -4.49 2.26 7.49
CA ASP A 29 -4.53 3.52 6.78
C ASP A 29 -5.98 4.05 6.77
N PRO A 30 -6.26 5.23 7.35
CA PRO A 30 -7.62 5.78 7.43
C PRO A 30 -8.16 6.21 6.06
N THR A 31 -7.40 6.05 4.97
CA THR A 31 -7.77 6.40 3.60
C THR A 31 -8.20 5.20 2.77
N VAL A 32 -8.35 4.00 3.35
CA VAL A 32 -8.88 2.80 2.68
C VAL A 32 -9.85 2.01 3.57
N ASN A 33 -10.91 1.46 2.98
CA ASN A 33 -11.71 0.41 3.61
C ASN A 33 -11.38 -0.95 3.00
N CYS A 34 -10.72 -1.82 3.76
CA CYS A 34 -10.39 -3.18 3.32
C CYS A 34 -11.61 -4.10 3.46
N VAL A 35 -12.37 -4.28 2.38
CA VAL A 35 -13.53 -5.18 2.35
C VAL A 35 -13.15 -6.62 1.98
N HIS A 36 -12.01 -6.81 1.31
CA HIS A 36 -11.45 -8.10 0.97
C HIS A 36 -9.92 -8.03 0.86
N ALA A 37 -9.26 -9.19 0.92
CA ALA A 37 -7.83 -9.29 0.64
C ALA A 37 -7.56 -8.99 -0.85
N GLY A 38 -6.43 -8.34 -1.13
CA GLY A 38 -6.10 -7.88 -2.47
C GLY A 38 -6.33 -6.38 -2.65
N ARG A 39 -6.54 -5.96 -3.90
CA ARG A 39 -6.54 -4.54 -4.25
C ARG A 39 -7.89 -3.90 -3.97
N ASN A 40 -7.87 -2.78 -3.27
CA ASN A 40 -9.03 -1.99 -2.90
C ASN A 40 -8.82 -0.53 -3.36
N PRO A 41 -9.90 0.18 -3.73
CA PRO A 41 -9.81 1.59 -4.05
C PRO A 41 -9.53 2.43 -2.79
N PRO A 42 -8.96 3.63 -2.94
CA PRO A 42 -8.99 4.65 -1.90
C PRO A 42 -10.42 4.94 -1.44
N LEU A 43 -10.57 5.34 -0.17
CA LEU A 43 -11.83 5.90 0.35
C LEU A 43 -12.24 7.11 -0.46
N ASN A 44 -13.55 7.36 -0.49
CA ASN A 44 -14.17 8.48 -1.19
C ASN A 44 -13.85 8.53 -2.69
N THR A 45 -13.52 7.39 -3.31
CA THR A 45 -13.43 7.30 -4.77
C THR A 45 -14.81 7.51 -5.37
N THR A 46 -15.04 8.67 -6.00
CA THR A 46 -16.29 9.00 -6.69
C THR A 46 -16.45 8.13 -7.94
N ALA A 47 -17.69 7.72 -8.26
CA ALA A 47 -18.00 7.05 -9.51
C ALA A 47 -17.52 7.90 -10.71
N GLY A 48 -16.91 7.28 -11.71
CA GLY A 48 -16.32 8.00 -12.85
C GLY A 48 -14.93 8.59 -12.59
N VAL A 49 -14.31 8.39 -11.42
CA VAL A 49 -12.93 8.80 -11.14
C VAL A 49 -12.06 7.58 -10.89
N CYS A 50 -10.98 7.44 -11.67
CA CYS A 50 -9.97 6.40 -11.46
C CYS A 50 -8.75 7.02 -10.80
N PRO A 51 -8.48 6.73 -9.52
CA PRO A 51 -7.30 7.26 -8.86
C PRO A 51 -6.03 6.64 -9.45
N LYS A 52 -4.93 7.39 -9.36
CA LYS A 52 -3.60 6.87 -9.70
C LYS A 52 -3.13 5.81 -8.70
N GLN A 53 -3.69 5.82 -7.50
CA GLN A 53 -3.30 4.98 -6.37
C GLN A 53 -4.37 3.92 -6.09
N TYR A 54 -3.93 2.79 -5.56
CA TYR A 54 -4.75 1.73 -4.98
C TYR A 54 -4.12 1.25 -3.67
N PHE A 55 -4.87 0.50 -2.89
CA PHE A 55 -4.39 -0.11 -1.66
C PHE A 55 -4.38 -1.62 -1.78
N LEU A 56 -3.29 -2.26 -1.38
CA LEU A 56 -3.26 -3.71 -1.22
C LEU A 56 -3.61 -4.02 0.23
N CYS A 57 -4.69 -4.77 0.45
CA CYS A 57 -5.15 -5.19 1.76
C CYS A 57 -4.84 -6.67 2.01
N TRP A 58 -4.49 -7.02 3.24
CA TRP A 58 -4.34 -8.40 3.68
C TRP A 58 -4.58 -8.53 5.18
N LEU A 59 -4.93 -9.73 5.65
CA LEU A 59 -5.04 -10.03 7.07
C LEU A 59 -3.65 -10.34 7.63
N ASN A 60 -3.31 -9.74 8.76
CA ASN A 60 -2.11 -10.11 9.51
C ASN A 60 -2.35 -11.39 10.35
N GLY A 61 -1.31 -11.85 11.06
CA GLY A 61 -1.40 -13.03 11.93
C GLY A 61 -2.36 -12.89 13.13
N THR A 62 -2.86 -11.69 13.43
CA THR A 62 -3.85 -11.44 14.48
C THR A 62 -5.28 -11.26 13.94
N GLY A 63 -5.49 -11.47 12.63
CA GLY A 63 -6.80 -11.33 11.99
C GLY A 63 -7.24 -9.87 11.76
N GLN A 64 -6.33 -8.91 11.88
CA GLN A 64 -6.60 -7.51 11.59
C GLN A 64 -6.23 -7.18 10.14
N TRP A 65 -7.02 -6.31 9.52
CA TRP A 65 -6.72 -5.77 8.19
C TRP A 65 -5.51 -4.85 8.24
N THR A 66 -4.60 -5.11 7.32
CA THR A 66 -3.48 -4.25 6.99
C THR A 66 -3.66 -3.75 5.57
N ALA A 67 -3.26 -2.51 5.30
CA ALA A 67 -3.19 -1.98 3.95
C ALA A 67 -1.83 -1.35 3.64
N ALA A 68 -1.47 -1.32 2.35
CA ALA A 68 -0.36 -0.53 1.85
C ALA A 68 -0.75 0.20 0.55
N ALA A 69 -0.37 1.47 0.47
CA ALA A 69 -0.59 2.34 -0.67
C ALA A 69 0.38 2.03 -1.83
N TYR A 70 -0.15 1.87 -3.04
CA TYR A 70 0.61 1.67 -4.27
C TYR A 70 0.09 2.55 -5.40
N ASN A 71 1.01 3.07 -6.21
CA ASN A 71 0.64 3.76 -7.45
C ASN A 71 0.57 2.78 -8.62
N CYS A 72 -0.43 2.97 -9.48
CA CYS A 72 -0.51 2.28 -10.75
C CYS A 72 0.68 2.65 -11.66
N PRO A 73 1.30 1.69 -12.35
CA PRO A 73 2.50 1.93 -13.14
C PRO A 73 2.24 2.78 -14.38
N GLY A 74 3.28 3.46 -14.89
CA GLY A 74 3.24 4.22 -16.14
C GLY A 74 2.13 5.27 -16.16
N ARG A 75 1.28 5.24 -17.20
CA ARG A 75 0.10 6.13 -17.36
C ARG A 75 -1.23 5.45 -17.04
N THR A 76 -1.20 4.28 -16.39
CA THR A 76 -2.42 3.55 -16.03
C THR A 76 -3.09 4.16 -14.79
N LEU A 77 -4.40 3.95 -14.66
CA LEU A 77 -5.21 4.34 -13.52
C LEU A 77 -5.91 3.12 -12.92
N PHE A 78 -6.25 3.18 -11.64
CA PHE A 78 -6.91 2.08 -10.95
C PHE A 78 -8.41 2.03 -11.28
N ASP A 79 -8.83 0.99 -11.99
CA ASP A 79 -10.24 0.72 -12.27
C ASP A 79 -10.84 -0.06 -11.10
N THR A 80 -11.80 0.57 -10.42
CA THR A 80 -12.47 0.02 -9.24
C THR A 80 -13.42 -1.14 -9.57
N ARG A 81 -13.88 -1.27 -10.82
CA ARG A 81 -14.75 -2.39 -11.24
C ARG A 81 -13.96 -3.67 -11.48
N SER A 82 -12.78 -3.54 -12.10
CA SER A 82 -11.91 -4.69 -12.40
C SER A 82 -10.79 -4.91 -11.38
N LEU A 83 -10.63 -4.00 -10.41
CA LEU A 83 -9.59 -3.98 -9.38
C LEU A 83 -8.17 -4.08 -9.98
N LYS A 84 -7.97 -3.45 -11.14
CA LYS A 84 -6.72 -3.50 -11.92
C LYS A 84 -6.31 -2.12 -12.39
N CYS A 85 -5.01 -1.91 -12.51
CA CYS A 85 -4.47 -0.74 -13.18
C CYS A 85 -4.59 -0.94 -14.70
N ARG A 86 -5.32 -0.05 -15.39
CA ARG A 86 -5.47 -0.12 -16.85
C ARG A 86 -5.22 1.25 -17.50
N LEU A 87 -4.79 1.22 -18.75
CA LEU A 87 -4.86 2.40 -19.62
C LEU A 87 -6.33 2.57 -20.00
N ASN A 88 -7.00 3.53 -19.37
CA ASN A 88 -8.36 3.88 -19.73
C ASN A 88 -8.45 5.41 -19.81
N PRO A 89 -8.69 6.01 -20.99
CA PRO A 89 -8.87 7.44 -21.12
C PRO A 89 -10.18 7.92 -20.45
N THR A 90 -11.17 7.04 -20.29
CA THR A 90 -12.47 7.36 -19.72
C THR A 90 -12.77 6.44 -18.55
N CYS A 91 -12.66 6.99 -17.34
CA CYS A 91 -13.05 6.26 -16.15
C CYS A 91 -14.52 5.83 -16.22
N PRO A 92 -14.81 4.59 -15.81
CA PRO A 92 -16.08 3.94 -16.12
C PRO A 92 -17.25 4.53 -15.34
#